data_AF-A0A5M9TWE0-F1
#
_entry.id   AF-A0A5M9TWE0-F1
#
_cell.length_a   1.000
_cell.length_b   1.000
_cell.length_c   1.000
_cell.angle_alpha   90.00
_cell.angle_beta   90.00
_cell.angle_gamma   90.00
#
_symmetry.space_group_name_H-M   'P 1'
#
loop_
_entity.id
_entity.type
_entity.pdbx_description
1 polymer ?
#
loop_
_entity_poly.entity_id
_entity_poly.type
_entity_poly.pdbx_seq_one_letter_code
_entity_poly.pdbx_strand_id
1 'polypeptide(L)'
;MTNITVLKDENLSGAGRVVEREYREVKRWADVGEYVKVTTVAEDYGPAVVDSIGKCTRNDQFDDGSIDTTLTHDSDGFLNTDHTSYVTLEPSDIIRINGARFRMVDRKATVGERVIIIDAKTATDAYRNGNIMTVNRLGNYKDGVYTDETWVFVYRSEYRVLEPVESAESAQQPEPLSAKPAPEQAAEIIAALTTRVASLERRVSLLEVANAKPTPRRADKPASHPSFTKCTIKSPQEIRDDIVKRAKDDVSRLIDEDGFAHRRGGPFNTVVIEEFVVNRGKRTVVVLGFEAYGNRKKRALGFAKCAPGDVFNVWIGKVVALRRALGLEIPEEYVSAPQPTEVRVGDIVKYGASNTARVAAVVADFPFTNLDTRKFTYLSTAISCDASIIDDSRESDSAEPRKEVA
;
A
#
# COMPACT_ATOMS: atom_id res chain seq x y z
N MET A 1 14.23 15.09 39.74
CA MET A 1 13.52 14.75 38.50
C MET A 1 14.25 15.46 37.36
N THR A 2 14.57 14.77 36.28
CA THR A 2 15.09 15.42 35.07
C THR A 2 13.95 16.17 34.40
N ASN A 3 14.08 17.48 34.24
CA ASN A 3 13.12 18.26 33.46
C ASN A 3 13.18 17.83 32.00
N ILE A 4 12.01 17.69 31.39
CA ILE A 4 11.86 17.25 30.01
C ILE A 4 11.16 18.36 29.24
N THR A 5 11.78 18.80 28.15
CA THR A 5 11.17 19.71 27.18
C THR A 5 10.83 18.91 25.92
N VAL A 6 9.65 19.13 25.34
CA VAL A 6 9.18 18.40 24.15
C VAL A 6 9.15 19.36 22.98
N LEU A 7 9.81 19.00 21.88
CA LEU A 7 9.86 19.81 20.67
C LEU A 7 9.52 18.97 19.45
N LYS A 8 8.97 19.60 18.41
CA LYS A 8 8.79 18.96 17.11
C LYS A 8 10.15 18.57 16.52
N ASP A 9 10.31 17.31 16.14
CA ASP A 9 11.50 16.83 15.45
C ASP A 9 11.34 17.14 13.96
N GLU A 10 12.03 18.17 13.47
CA GLU A 10 11.95 18.62 12.07
C GLU A 10 12.47 17.57 11.08
N ASN A 11 13.40 16.71 11.51
CA ASN A 11 13.98 15.67 10.66
C ASN A 11 13.06 14.45 10.53
N LEU A 12 12.29 14.15 11.58
CA LEU A 12 11.32 13.04 11.61
C LEU A 12 9.88 13.48 11.32
N SER A 13 9.61 14.77 11.22
CA SER A 13 8.27 15.28 10.87
C SER A 13 8.13 15.44 9.36
N GLY A 14 7.06 14.88 8.78
CA GLY A 14 6.81 14.88 7.33
C GLY A 14 5.33 15.08 6.98
N ALA A 15 5.01 15.09 5.69
CA ALA A 15 3.69 15.39 5.13
C ALA A 15 2.54 14.68 5.88
N GLY A 16 1.88 15.41 6.79
CA GLY A 16 0.71 14.94 7.54
C GLY A 16 0.95 14.25 8.89
N ARG A 17 2.19 14.12 9.38
CA ARG A 17 2.50 13.55 10.71
C ARG A 17 3.51 14.40 11.48
N VAL A 18 3.16 14.70 12.74
CA VAL A 18 4.02 15.42 13.69
C VAL A 18 4.66 14.40 14.61
N VAL A 19 6.00 14.33 14.58
CA VAL A 19 6.80 13.56 15.53
C VAL A 19 7.42 14.55 16.49
N GLU A 20 7.17 14.38 17.79
CA GLU A 20 7.79 15.21 18.83
C GLU A 20 8.90 14.40 19.50
N ARG A 21 10.01 15.04 19.85
CA ARG A 21 11.12 14.44 20.59
C ARG A 21 11.19 15.03 22.00
N GLU A 22 11.49 14.16 22.96
CA GLU A 22 11.78 14.57 24.33
C GLU A 22 13.26 14.97 24.44
N TYR A 23 13.51 16.11 25.06
CA TYR A 23 14.84 16.63 25.35
C TYR A 23 15.04 16.68 26.86
N ARG A 24 16.20 16.21 27.31
CA ARG A 24 16.64 16.36 28.69
C ARG A 24 17.25 17.74 28.86
N GLU A 25 16.75 18.51 29.82
CA GLU A 25 17.37 19.77 30.22
C GLU A 25 18.65 19.49 31.03
N VAL A 26 19.81 19.92 30.51
CA VAL A 26 21.12 19.73 31.14
C VAL A 26 21.82 21.07 31.31
N LYS A 27 22.39 21.28 32.50
CA LYS A 27 23.20 22.43 32.81
C LYS A 27 24.64 22.22 32.32
N ARG A 28 24.88 22.52 31.04
CA ARG A 28 26.22 22.59 30.43
C ARG A 28 26.26 23.62 29.30
N TRP A 29 27.44 24.06 28.90
CA TRP A 29 27.62 24.93 27.72
C TRP A 29 26.99 24.30 26.48
N ALA A 30 26.32 25.13 25.68
CA ALA A 30 25.69 24.70 24.43
C ALA A 30 26.67 24.83 23.27
N ASP A 31 26.73 23.80 22.43
CA ASP A 31 27.46 23.87 21.17
C ASP A 31 26.62 24.54 20.08
N VAL A 32 27.30 25.09 19.07
CA VAL A 32 26.63 25.72 17.93
C VAL A 32 25.71 24.71 17.23
N GLY A 33 24.44 25.08 17.07
CA GLY A 33 23.38 24.25 16.50
C GLY A 33 22.51 23.52 17.54
N GLU A 34 22.91 23.47 18.81
CA GLU A 34 22.10 22.87 19.87
C GLU A 34 20.92 23.76 20.27
N TYR A 35 19.85 23.13 20.77
CA TYR A 35 18.72 23.85 21.33
C TYR A 35 19.00 24.25 22.78
N VAL A 36 18.62 25.47 23.13
CA VAL A 36 18.70 26.00 24.50
C VAL A 36 17.36 26.54 24.93
N LYS A 37 17.07 26.41 26.22
CA LYS A 37 15.87 26.93 26.87
C LYS A 37 16.25 27.96 27.92
N VAL A 38 15.62 29.13 27.85
CA VAL A 38 15.85 30.22 28.82
C VAL A 38 15.20 29.85 30.15
N THR A 39 15.99 29.77 31.22
CA THR A 39 15.51 29.48 32.58
C THR A 39 15.40 30.72 33.45
N THR A 40 16.16 31.77 33.14
CA THR A 40 16.19 33.00 33.92
C THR A 40 16.52 34.18 33.02
N VAL A 41 15.85 35.31 33.22
CA VAL A 41 16.10 36.55 32.49
C VAL A 41 17.13 37.36 33.27
N ALA A 42 18.22 37.78 32.63
CA ALA A 42 19.14 38.74 33.24
C ALA A 42 18.48 40.13 33.23
N GLU A 43 18.54 40.85 34.35
CA GLU A 43 17.83 42.13 34.56
C GLU A 43 18.19 43.23 33.54
N ASP A 44 19.35 43.11 32.87
CA ASP A 44 19.93 44.13 31.99
C ASP A 44 19.58 43.97 30.50
N TYR A 45 18.93 42.86 30.11
CA TYR A 45 18.63 42.55 28.71
C TYR A 45 17.12 42.29 28.62
N GLY A 46 16.43 42.89 27.64
CA GLY A 46 14.96 42.91 27.50
C GLY A 46 14.28 41.53 27.59
N PRO A 47 12.94 41.45 27.53
CA PRO A 47 12.18 40.30 28.01
C PRO A 47 12.31 39.07 27.09
N ALA A 48 13.46 38.40 27.11
CA ALA A 48 13.53 36.98 26.79
C ALA A 48 12.63 36.28 27.81
N VAL A 49 11.46 35.83 27.36
CA VAL A 49 10.47 35.22 28.24
C VAL A 49 11.05 33.90 28.73
N VAL A 50 11.05 33.67 30.05
CA VAL A 50 11.36 32.36 30.64
C VAL A 50 10.59 31.27 29.88
N ASP A 51 11.23 30.12 29.65
CA ASP A 51 10.75 29.02 28.81
C ASP A 51 10.82 29.23 27.29
N SER A 52 11.37 30.35 26.80
CA SER A 52 11.69 30.52 25.38
C SER A 52 12.77 29.54 24.92
N ILE A 53 12.63 28.99 23.71
CA ILE A 53 13.55 28.00 23.13
C ILE A 53 14.16 28.54 21.84
N GLY A 54 15.49 28.52 21.75
CA GLY A 54 16.25 28.95 20.58
C GLY A 54 17.34 27.94 20.21
N LYS A 55 17.97 28.13 19.05
CA LYS A 55 19.20 27.42 18.68
C LYS A 55 20.41 28.29 18.98
N CYS A 56 21.48 27.72 19.54
CA CYS A 56 22.79 28.36 19.65
C CYS A 56 23.33 28.61 18.23
N THR A 57 23.60 29.86 17.88
CA THR A 57 24.13 30.27 16.56
C THR A 57 25.63 30.50 16.62
N ARG A 58 26.14 30.88 17.78
CA ARG A 58 27.57 31.11 18.02
C ARG A 58 27.89 30.86 19.48
N ASN A 59 28.97 30.11 19.72
CA ASN A 59 29.66 30.16 20.99
C ASN A 59 30.53 31.41 20.95
N ASP A 60 30.20 32.43 21.73
CA ASP A 60 31.10 33.56 21.80
C ASP A 60 32.43 33.11 22.42
N GLN A 61 33.50 33.82 22.08
CA GLN A 61 34.86 33.36 22.39
C GLN A 61 35.27 33.72 23.83
N PHE A 62 34.31 33.97 24.72
CA PHE A 62 34.56 34.34 26.10
C PHE A 62 34.50 33.08 26.98
N ASP A 63 35.41 32.95 27.95
CA ASP A 63 35.48 31.81 28.88
C ASP A 63 34.34 31.82 29.94
N ASP A 64 33.26 32.53 29.66
CA ASP A 64 32.15 32.81 30.58
C ASP A 64 30.84 32.09 30.19
N GLY A 65 30.84 31.37 29.07
CA GLY A 65 29.75 30.49 28.64
C GLY A 65 28.54 31.21 28.05
N SER A 66 28.73 32.47 27.61
CA SER A 66 27.74 33.20 26.83
C SER A 66 27.59 32.65 25.41
N ILE A 67 26.39 32.82 24.84
CA ILE A 67 26.04 32.28 23.52
C ILE A 67 25.13 33.25 22.76
N ASP A 68 25.29 33.30 21.43
CA ASP A 68 24.29 33.89 20.55
C ASP A 68 23.23 32.85 20.21
N THR A 69 21.96 33.27 20.11
CA THR A 69 20.84 32.39 19.80
C THR A 69 19.91 32.96 18.75
N THR A 70 19.04 32.12 18.21
CA THR A 70 17.98 32.53 17.28
C THR A 70 16.84 33.31 17.94
N LEU A 71 16.89 33.61 19.24
CA LEU A 71 15.83 34.32 19.96
C LEU A 71 15.90 35.82 19.61
N THR A 72 15.11 36.25 18.63
CA THR A 72 15.08 37.65 18.18
C THR A 72 14.10 38.47 19.01
N HIS A 73 14.51 38.88 20.22
CA HIS A 73 13.68 39.80 21.03
C HIS A 73 14.42 40.98 21.64
N ASP A 74 15.59 41.33 21.10
CA ASP A 74 16.15 42.67 20.90
C ASP A 74 17.63 42.48 20.59
N SER A 75 18.13 43.19 19.56
CA SER A 75 19.52 43.20 19.04
C SER A 75 20.43 42.06 19.53
N ASP A 76 20.58 41.07 18.66
CA ASP A 76 21.69 40.09 18.61
C ASP A 76 21.43 38.70 19.21
N GLY A 77 20.33 38.49 19.94
CA GLY A 77 19.91 37.15 20.39
C GLY A 77 20.84 36.50 21.41
N PHE A 78 21.62 37.33 22.10
CA PHE A 78 22.64 36.97 23.08
C PHE A 78 22.05 36.47 24.42
N LEU A 79 22.63 35.42 25.01
CA LEU A 79 22.34 34.90 26.34
C LEU A 79 23.58 34.96 27.24
N ASN A 80 23.42 35.53 28.44
CA ASN A 80 24.50 36.11 29.25
C ASN A 80 25.42 35.12 30.01
N THR A 81 26.61 35.68 30.29
CA THR A 81 27.97 35.30 30.75
C THR A 81 28.19 34.53 32.06
N ASP A 82 27.19 33.89 32.65
CA ASP A 82 27.45 33.04 33.84
C ASP A 82 26.88 31.62 33.70
N HIS A 83 26.46 31.27 32.49
CA HIS A 83 25.76 30.03 32.19
C HIS A 83 24.46 29.84 32.97
N THR A 84 24.00 30.77 33.82
CA THR A 84 22.82 30.54 34.69
C THR A 84 21.49 30.75 33.96
N SER A 85 21.50 31.55 32.89
CA SER A 85 20.32 31.99 32.15
C SER A 85 19.66 30.93 31.27
N TYR A 86 20.35 29.82 30.94
CA TYR A 86 19.82 28.78 30.07
C TYR A 86 20.15 27.34 30.50
N VAL A 87 19.43 26.39 29.93
CA VAL A 87 19.77 24.96 29.92
C VAL A 87 19.87 24.45 28.49
N THR A 88 20.80 23.54 28.26
CA THR A 88 20.99 22.89 26.97
C THR A 88 20.06 21.69 26.87
N LEU A 89 19.41 21.55 25.71
CA LEU A 89 18.43 20.50 25.46
C LEU A 89 19.10 19.34 24.74
N GLU A 90 19.36 18.25 25.47
CA GLU A 90 19.94 17.03 24.90
C GLU A 90 18.83 16.13 24.34
N PRO A 91 18.89 15.74 23.05
CA PRO A 91 17.88 14.87 22.45
C PRO A 91 17.89 13.49 23.12
N SER A 92 16.72 13.04 23.56
CA SER A 92 16.52 11.67 24.02
C SER A 92 16.15 10.75 22.85
N ASP A 93 16.25 9.45 23.08
CA ASP A 93 15.70 8.41 22.20
C ASP A 93 14.17 8.28 22.34
N ILE A 94 13.53 9.08 23.20
CA ILE A 94 12.09 9.06 23.41
C ILE A 94 11.41 10.06 22.47
N ILE A 95 10.42 9.56 21.73
CA ILE A 95 9.57 10.35 20.85
C ILE A 95 8.10 10.20 21.24
N ARG A 96 7.29 11.21 20.91
CA ARG A 96 5.84 11.20 21.03
C ARG A 96 5.20 11.21 19.66
N ILE A 97 4.30 10.27 19.44
CA ILE A 97 3.54 10.12 18.20
C ILE A 97 2.07 10.03 18.59
N ASN A 98 1.26 11.01 18.16
CA ASN A 98 -0.16 11.10 18.50
C ASN A 98 -0.44 10.98 20.02
N GLY A 99 0.41 11.58 20.86
CA GLY A 99 0.31 11.53 22.33
C GLY A 99 0.84 10.26 22.99
N ALA A 100 1.22 9.22 22.23
CA ALA A 100 1.84 8.01 22.77
C ALA A 100 3.37 8.14 22.78
N ARG A 101 4.00 7.72 23.90
CA ARG A 101 5.47 7.76 24.07
C ARG A 101 6.10 6.46 23.59
N PHE A 102 7.15 6.58 22.79
CA PHE A 102 7.93 5.47 22.27
C PHE A 102 9.42 5.73 22.47
N ARG A 103 10.18 4.67 22.82
CA ARG A 103 11.64 4.68 22.81
C ARG A 103 12.10 4.11 21.48
N MET A 104 12.95 4.86 20.80
CA MET A 104 13.69 4.40 19.63
C MET A 104 14.83 3.51 20.09
N VAL A 105 14.82 2.25 19.69
CA VAL A 105 15.86 1.29 20.05
C VAL A 105 16.63 0.87 18.82
N ASP A 106 17.96 1.00 18.90
CA ASP A 106 18.86 0.50 17.89
C ASP A 106 19.08 -1.01 18.04
N ARG A 107 18.06 -1.81 17.70
CA ARG A 107 18.15 -3.28 17.64
C ARG A 107 17.50 -3.85 16.38
N LYS A 108 17.82 -5.10 16.06
CA LYS A 108 17.17 -5.85 14.97
C LYS A 108 15.67 -5.95 15.26
N ALA A 109 14.84 -5.57 14.28
CA ALA A 109 13.40 -5.71 14.39
C ALA A 109 12.95 -7.15 14.12
N THR A 110 11.78 -7.49 14.64
CA THR A 110 11.05 -8.74 14.40
C THR A 110 9.77 -8.47 13.59
N VAL A 111 9.21 -9.51 12.99
CA VAL A 111 7.98 -9.38 12.18
C VAL A 111 6.83 -8.92 13.07
N GLY A 112 6.08 -7.91 12.62
CA GLY A 112 4.98 -7.28 13.35
C GLY A 112 5.38 -6.09 14.23
N GLU A 113 6.68 -5.82 14.42
CA GLU A 113 7.12 -4.63 15.14
C GLU A 113 6.97 -3.36 14.30
N ARG A 114 6.76 -2.23 14.99
CA ARG A 114 6.78 -0.90 14.37
C ARG A 114 8.19 -0.34 14.38
N VAL A 115 8.62 0.19 13.25
CA VAL A 115 9.90 0.87 13.08
C VAL A 115 9.69 2.28 12.58
N ILE A 116 10.57 3.20 12.96
CA ILE A 116 10.65 4.56 12.41
C ILE A 116 11.91 4.70 11.55
N ILE A 117 11.78 5.35 10.40
CA ILE A 117 12.91 5.66 9.52
C ILE A 117 13.58 6.95 10.01
N ILE A 118 14.89 6.89 10.25
CA ILE A 118 15.69 8.01 10.78
C ILE A 118 16.71 8.57 9.76
N ASP A 119 17.08 7.78 8.76
CA ASP A 119 18.15 8.10 7.81
C ASP A 119 17.90 7.37 6.48
N ALA A 120 16.92 7.84 5.71
CA ALA A 120 16.52 7.24 4.45
C ALA A 120 17.60 7.45 3.38
N LYS A 121 18.20 6.35 2.91
CA LYS A 121 19.27 6.33 1.88
C LYS A 121 18.81 5.74 0.55
N THR A 122 17.57 5.28 0.46
CA THR A 122 17.06 4.73 -0.79
C THR A 122 17.00 5.80 -1.89
N ALA A 123 17.37 5.41 -3.11
CA ALA A 123 17.27 6.27 -4.29
C ALA A 123 15.83 6.34 -4.84
N THR A 124 14.92 5.51 -4.31
CA THR A 124 13.50 5.51 -4.63
C THR A 124 12.75 6.33 -3.57
N ASP A 125 11.81 7.19 -3.96
CA ASP A 125 10.97 7.96 -3.02
C ASP A 125 9.97 7.08 -2.22
N ALA A 126 10.28 5.80 -2.04
CA ALA A 126 9.43 4.81 -1.40
C ALA A 126 9.19 5.11 0.08
N TYR A 127 10.20 5.63 0.78
CA TYR A 127 10.07 6.06 2.18
C TYR A 127 10.97 7.25 2.48
N ARG A 128 10.60 8.01 3.51
CA ARG A 128 11.33 9.19 3.98
C ARG A 128 11.53 9.13 5.50
N ASN A 129 12.44 9.95 6.01
CA ASN A 129 12.62 10.12 7.44
C ASN A 129 11.27 10.45 8.11
N GLY A 130 11.03 9.83 9.27
CA GLY A 130 9.77 9.94 9.98
C GLY A 130 8.69 8.95 9.59
N ASN A 131 8.86 8.18 8.51
CA ASN A 131 7.90 7.13 8.18
C ASN A 131 7.90 6.05 9.26
N ILE A 132 6.71 5.68 9.72
CA ILE A 132 6.49 4.65 10.72
C ILE A 132 5.79 3.50 10.03
N MET A 133 6.40 2.33 10.09
CA MET A 133 6.01 1.19 9.27
C MET A 133 6.04 -0.08 10.10
N THR A 134 5.21 -1.05 9.72
CA THR A 134 5.22 -2.38 10.34
C THR A 134 6.09 -3.32 9.54
N VAL A 135 6.92 -4.10 10.23
CA VAL A 135 7.80 -5.10 9.62
C VAL A 135 6.96 -6.29 9.14
N ASN A 136 6.93 -6.50 7.82
CA ASN A 136 6.30 -7.65 7.19
C ASN A 136 7.20 -8.90 7.26
N ARG A 137 8.47 -8.71 6.89
CA ARG A 137 9.42 -9.80 6.67
C ARG A 137 10.84 -9.37 7.01
N LEU A 138 11.60 -10.30 7.57
CA LEU A 138 13.03 -10.11 7.83
C LEU A 138 13.84 -10.27 6.55
N GLY A 139 14.76 -9.34 6.32
CA GLY A 139 15.74 -9.44 5.26
C GLY A 139 16.93 -10.30 5.68
N ASN A 140 17.45 -11.10 4.74
CA ASN A 140 18.62 -11.95 4.97
C ASN A 140 19.95 -11.17 4.83
N TYR A 141 19.91 -9.95 4.31
CA TYR A 141 21.08 -9.10 4.12
C TYR A 141 21.15 -8.04 5.22
N LYS A 142 22.31 -7.91 5.90
CA LYS A 142 22.62 -6.86 6.88
C LYS A 142 21.51 -6.54 7.91
N ASP A 143 20.76 -7.54 8.35
CA ASP A 143 19.65 -7.40 9.31
C ASP A 143 18.58 -6.34 8.95
N GLY A 144 18.43 -6.06 7.66
CA GLY A 144 17.38 -5.17 7.17
C GLY A 144 16.00 -5.82 7.20
N VAL A 145 14.98 -5.04 6.89
CA VAL A 145 13.58 -5.44 6.96
C VAL A 145 12.80 -5.03 5.71
N TYR A 146 11.75 -5.78 5.42
CA TYR A 146 10.71 -5.40 4.46
C TYR A 146 9.48 -4.96 5.24
N THR A 147 8.91 -3.83 4.86
CA THR A 147 7.74 -3.23 5.49
C THR A 147 6.50 -3.35 4.61
N ASP A 148 5.32 -3.46 5.24
CA ASP A 148 4.04 -3.72 4.55
C ASP A 148 3.66 -2.68 3.47
N GLU A 149 4.08 -1.42 3.67
CA GLU A 149 3.59 -0.29 2.86
C GLU A 149 4.41 -0.05 1.59
N THR A 150 5.67 -0.48 1.54
CA THR A 150 6.59 -0.13 0.44
C THR A 150 7.16 -1.33 -0.29
N TRP A 151 7.14 -2.53 0.29
CA TRP A 151 7.83 -3.71 -0.24
C TRP A 151 9.32 -3.46 -0.56
N VAL A 152 9.89 -2.33 -0.12
CA VAL A 152 11.28 -1.94 -0.31
C VAL A 152 12.08 -2.41 0.90
N PHE A 153 13.30 -2.82 0.64
CA PHE A 153 14.24 -3.21 1.68
C PHE A 153 14.76 -1.97 2.43
N VAL A 154 14.58 -1.96 3.75
CA VAL A 154 15.11 -0.94 4.65
C VAL A 154 16.33 -1.51 5.38
N TYR A 155 17.47 -0.84 5.26
CA TYR A 155 18.70 -1.24 5.92
C TYR A 155 18.58 -1.03 7.44
N ARG A 156 19.28 -1.89 8.19
CA ARG A 156 19.31 -1.82 9.65
C ARG A 156 19.72 -0.47 10.21
N SER A 157 20.61 0.24 9.52
CA SER A 157 21.07 1.58 9.90
C SER A 157 20.01 2.66 9.75
N GLU A 158 19.03 2.47 8.85
CA GLU A 158 18.05 3.50 8.48
C GLU A 158 16.84 3.53 9.41
N TYR A 159 16.64 2.49 10.22
CA TYR A 159 15.48 2.37 11.10
C TYR A 159 15.84 2.24 12.58
N ARG A 160 14.87 2.59 13.43
CA ARG A 160 14.86 2.26 14.86
C ARG A 160 13.54 1.58 15.23
N VAL A 161 13.60 0.60 16.12
CA VAL A 161 12.40 -0.08 16.63
C VAL A 161 11.70 0.83 17.63
N LEU A 162 10.38 0.94 17.54
CA LEU A 162 9.57 1.71 18.46
C LEU A 162 9.04 0.82 19.57
N GLU A 163 9.64 0.94 20.75
CA GLU A 163 9.15 0.28 21.96
C GLU A 163 8.23 1.24 22.73
N PRO A 164 6.99 0.83 23.09
CA PRO A 164 6.12 1.67 23.89
C PRO A 164 6.76 1.92 25.26
N VAL A 165 6.89 3.19 25.63
CA VAL A 165 7.24 3.57 26.99
C VAL A 165 5.91 3.83 27.68
N GLU A 166 5.54 2.96 28.62
CA GLU A 166 4.34 3.19 29.44
C GLU A 166 4.45 4.59 30.05
N SER A 167 3.57 5.49 29.61
CA SER A 167 3.50 6.84 30.15
C SER A 167 3.06 6.72 31.59
N ALA A 168 3.68 7.49 32.50
CA ALA A 168 3.31 7.53 33.91
C ALA A 168 1.83 7.92 34.15
N GLU A 169 1.10 8.38 33.13
CA GLU A 169 -0.35 8.60 33.19
C GLU A 169 -1.19 7.30 33.08
N SER A 170 -0.61 6.19 32.62
CA SER A 170 -1.20 4.85 32.83
C SER A 170 -0.76 4.19 34.13
N ALA A 171 0.15 4.82 34.89
CA ALA A 171 0.54 4.41 36.23
C ALA A 171 -0.43 4.89 37.32
N GLN A 172 -1.73 4.89 37.05
CA GLN A 172 -2.68 4.40 38.05
C GLN A 172 -2.69 2.86 38.03
N GLN A 173 -1.50 2.27 38.10
CA GLN A 173 -1.33 1.00 38.78
C GLN A 173 -1.08 1.33 40.26
N PRO A 174 -1.70 0.58 41.18
CA PRO A 174 -1.62 0.83 42.61
C PRO A 174 -0.17 0.81 43.07
N GLU A 175 0.13 1.67 44.04
CA GLU A 175 1.41 1.79 44.72
C GLU A 175 2.02 0.43 45.14
N PRO A 176 3.37 0.35 45.25
CA PRO A 176 4.06 -0.91 45.51
C PRO A 176 3.75 -1.46 46.91
N LEU A 177 3.53 -2.78 46.96
CA LEU A 177 3.76 -3.71 48.09
C LEU A 177 3.82 -3.07 49.49
N SER A 178 2.66 -2.70 50.04
CA SER A 178 2.52 -2.38 51.47
C SER A 178 1.72 -3.46 52.20
N ALA A 179 2.45 -4.33 52.90
CA ALA A 179 2.14 -5.01 54.17
C ALA A 179 0.67 -5.35 54.54
N LYS A 180 -0.12 -5.96 53.65
CA LYS A 180 -1.43 -6.56 54.02
C LYS A 180 -1.51 -8.04 53.67
N PRO A 181 -2.20 -8.88 54.48
CA PRO A 181 -2.18 -10.33 54.33
C PRO A 181 -2.86 -10.79 53.02
N ALA A 182 -2.32 -11.87 52.44
CA ALA A 182 -2.68 -12.46 51.15
C ALA A 182 -4.18 -12.61 50.80
N PRO A 183 -5.13 -12.87 51.73
CA PRO A 183 -6.55 -12.98 51.35
C PRO A 183 -7.20 -11.65 50.92
N GLU A 184 -6.74 -10.50 51.41
CA GLU A 184 -7.33 -9.19 51.03
C GLU A 184 -6.84 -8.72 49.64
N GLN A 185 -5.59 -9.01 49.29
CA GLN A 185 -5.06 -8.74 47.94
C GLN A 185 -5.78 -9.55 46.87
N ALA A 186 -6.14 -10.81 47.15
CA ALA A 186 -6.91 -11.63 46.22
C ALA A 186 -8.30 -11.03 45.95
N ALA A 187 -8.96 -10.49 46.97
CA ALA A 187 -10.27 -9.85 46.82
C ALA A 187 -10.22 -8.55 45.99
N GLU A 188 -9.20 -7.70 46.21
CA GLU A 188 -9.01 -6.47 45.42
C GLU A 188 -8.65 -6.78 43.96
N ILE A 189 -7.81 -7.80 43.71
CA ILE A 189 -7.47 -8.24 42.36
C ILE A 189 -8.71 -8.78 41.63
N ILE A 190 -9.53 -9.58 42.31
CA ILE A 190 -10.80 -10.10 41.76
C ILE A 190 -11.78 -8.95 41.48
N ALA A 191 -11.90 -7.97 42.37
CA ALA A 191 -12.75 -6.79 42.17
C ALA A 191 -12.26 -5.93 40.99
N ALA A 192 -10.94 -5.73 40.85
CA ALA A 192 -10.37 -4.97 39.74
C ALA A 192 -10.55 -5.71 38.40
N LEU A 193 -10.34 -7.02 38.37
CA LEU A 193 -10.54 -7.87 37.19
C LEU A 193 -12.01 -7.90 36.76
N THR A 194 -12.95 -8.09 37.69
CA THR A 194 -14.39 -8.09 37.39
C THR A 194 -14.85 -6.75 36.82
N THR A 195 -14.33 -5.63 37.34
CA THR A 195 -14.64 -4.29 36.80
C THR A 195 -14.10 -4.10 35.38
N ARG A 196 -12.88 -4.59 35.08
CA ARG A 196 -12.31 -4.55 33.73
C ARG A 196 -13.05 -5.45 32.75
N VAL A 197 -13.45 -6.65 33.18
CA VAL A 197 -14.25 -7.58 32.36
C VAL A 197 -15.61 -6.96 32.01
N ALA A 198 -16.33 -6.39 32.98
CA ALA A 198 -17.61 -5.73 32.72
C ALA A 198 -17.49 -4.52 31.78
N SER A 199 -16.39 -3.77 31.86
CA SER A 199 -16.09 -2.65 30.94
C SER A 199 -15.78 -3.14 29.52
N LEU A 200 -15.01 -4.23 29.40
CA LEU A 200 -14.69 -4.87 28.12
C LEU A 200 -15.95 -5.46 27.47
N GLU A 201 -16.80 -6.13 28.24
CA GLU A 201 -18.09 -6.65 27.77
C GLU A 201 -18.94 -5.52 27.18
N ARG A 202 -19.09 -4.38 27.89
CA ARG A 202 -19.82 -3.21 27.33
C ARG A 202 -19.21 -2.70 26.03
N ARG A 203 -17.89 -2.64 25.91
CA ARG A 203 -17.20 -2.20 24.69
C ARG A 203 -17.41 -3.18 23.55
N VAL A 204 -17.36 -4.48 23.82
CA VAL A 204 -17.61 -5.53 22.83
C VAL A 204 -19.07 -5.48 22.38
N SER A 205 -20.04 -5.33 23.29
CA SER A 205 -21.45 -5.17 22.92
C SER A 205 -21.69 -3.92 22.05
N LEU A 206 -21.05 -2.79 22.37
CA LEU A 206 -21.16 -1.57 21.54
C LEU A 206 -20.54 -1.76 20.16
N LEU A 207 -19.42 -2.48 20.05
CA LEU A 207 -18.77 -2.78 18.78
C LEU A 207 -19.54 -3.81 17.95
N GLU A 208 -20.17 -4.80 18.58
CA GLU A 208 -21.07 -5.76 17.93
C GLU A 208 -22.32 -5.08 17.39
N VAL A 209 -22.86 -4.08 18.11
CA VAL A 209 -23.98 -3.25 17.64
C VAL A 209 -23.55 -2.32 16.49
N ALA A 210 -22.32 -1.79 16.51
CA ALA A 210 -21.80 -0.94 15.45
C ALA A 210 -21.42 -1.70 14.17
N ASN A 211 -21.11 -3.00 14.27
CA ASN A 211 -20.68 -3.84 13.14
C ASN A 211 -21.80 -4.73 12.58
N ALA A 212 -23.04 -4.56 13.04
CA ALA A 212 -24.21 -5.22 12.48
C ALA A 212 -24.68 -4.50 11.20
N LYS A 213 -24.37 -5.07 10.02
CA LYS A 213 -25.13 -4.79 8.77
C LYS A 213 -26.62 -5.06 9.01
N PRO A 214 -27.53 -4.29 8.40
CA PRO A 214 -28.96 -4.34 8.73
C PRO A 214 -29.56 -5.66 8.26
N THR A 215 -30.00 -6.49 9.19
CA THR A 215 -30.87 -7.63 8.91
C THR A 215 -32.34 -7.22 9.08
N PRO A 216 -33.24 -7.64 8.17
CA PRO A 216 -34.65 -7.29 8.20
C PRO A 216 -35.36 -8.03 9.34
N ARG A 217 -36.21 -7.31 10.09
CA ARG A 217 -37.22 -7.93 10.97
C ARG A 217 -38.24 -8.68 10.12
N ARG A 218 -38.54 -9.94 10.46
CA ARG A 218 -39.94 -10.38 10.62
C ARG A 218 -40.09 -11.70 11.36
N ALA A 219 -41.26 -11.81 11.98
CA ALA A 219 -41.66 -12.71 13.04
C ALA A 219 -41.81 -14.19 12.65
N ASP A 220 -41.57 -15.04 13.65
CA ASP A 220 -42.18 -16.33 13.99
C ASP A 220 -42.84 -17.20 12.90
N LYS A 221 -42.12 -18.29 12.56
CA LYS A 221 -42.47 -19.74 12.40
C LYS A 221 -43.89 -20.21 11.95
N PRO A 222 -44.08 -21.45 11.41
CA PRO A 222 -43.14 -22.58 11.35
C PRO A 222 -43.00 -23.35 9.99
N ALA A 223 -41.84 -23.99 9.87
CA ALA A 223 -41.48 -25.26 9.22
C ALA A 223 -42.33 -25.84 8.05
N SER A 224 -41.71 -25.96 6.86
CA SER A 224 -41.50 -27.27 6.20
C SER A 224 -40.47 -27.18 5.06
N HIS A 225 -39.54 -28.15 5.04
CA HIS A 225 -38.62 -28.58 3.98
C HIS A 225 -37.55 -27.59 3.40
N PRO A 226 -36.26 -28.01 3.34
CA PRO A 226 -35.23 -27.23 2.68
C PRO A 226 -35.35 -27.43 1.16
N SER A 227 -36.10 -26.55 0.50
CA SER A 227 -36.00 -26.38 -0.95
C SER A 227 -34.75 -25.56 -1.25
N PHE A 228 -33.82 -26.20 -1.93
CA PHE A 228 -32.65 -25.67 -2.64
C PHE A 228 -32.54 -24.14 -2.67
N THR A 229 -31.41 -23.65 -2.16
CA THR A 229 -30.79 -22.38 -2.52
C THR A 229 -31.06 -22.10 -3.99
N LYS A 230 -31.85 -21.06 -4.27
CA LYS A 230 -31.91 -20.46 -5.61
C LYS A 230 -30.53 -19.86 -5.84
N CYS A 231 -29.58 -20.69 -6.27
CA CYS A 231 -28.43 -20.26 -7.04
C CYS A 231 -29.04 -19.39 -8.13
N THR A 232 -28.77 -18.09 -8.11
CA THR A 232 -28.81 -17.29 -9.31
C THR A 232 -27.76 -17.91 -10.23
N ILE A 233 -28.18 -18.88 -11.04
CA ILE A 233 -27.36 -19.48 -12.07
C ILE A 233 -27.07 -18.34 -13.05
N LYS A 234 -25.86 -17.77 -12.95
CA LYS A 234 -25.39 -16.78 -13.93
C LYS A 234 -25.47 -17.41 -15.31
N SER A 235 -25.89 -16.64 -16.31
CA SER A 235 -25.92 -17.16 -17.68
C SER A 235 -24.49 -17.49 -18.14
N PRO A 236 -24.29 -18.44 -19.08
CA PRO A 236 -22.96 -18.69 -19.65
C PRO A 236 -22.29 -17.43 -20.20
N GLN A 237 -23.09 -16.49 -20.73
CA GLN A 237 -22.64 -15.20 -21.22
C GLN A 237 -22.14 -14.28 -20.09
N GLU A 238 -22.85 -14.22 -18.96
CA GLU A 238 -22.41 -13.45 -17.78
C GLU A 238 -21.11 -14.01 -17.20
N ILE A 239 -20.96 -15.34 -17.17
CA ILE A 239 -19.73 -15.99 -16.72
C ILE A 239 -18.57 -15.65 -17.67
N ARG A 240 -18.80 -15.68 -18.99
CA ARG A 240 -17.81 -15.26 -20.01
C ARG A 240 -17.39 -13.81 -19.79
N ASP A 241 -18.35 -12.91 -19.64
CA ASP A 241 -18.09 -11.47 -19.47
C ASP A 241 -17.30 -11.21 -18.16
N ASP A 242 -17.63 -11.92 -17.06
CA ASP A 242 -16.88 -11.88 -15.80
C ASP A 242 -15.44 -12.41 -15.94
N ILE A 243 -15.23 -13.46 -16.75
CA ILE A 243 -13.89 -14.00 -17.05
C ILE A 243 -13.07 -12.99 -17.85
N VAL A 244 -13.65 -12.41 -18.91
CA VAL A 244 -12.98 -11.40 -19.74
C VAL A 244 -12.63 -10.16 -18.92
N LYS A 245 -13.54 -9.71 -18.04
CA LYS A 245 -13.27 -8.60 -17.12
C LYS A 245 -12.09 -8.89 -16.20
N ARG A 246 -12.08 -10.06 -15.54
CA ARG A 246 -10.95 -10.47 -14.71
C ARG A 246 -9.66 -10.61 -15.51
N ALA A 247 -9.71 -11.08 -16.76
CA ALA A 247 -8.52 -11.17 -17.60
C ALA A 247 -7.91 -9.79 -17.87
N LYS A 248 -8.73 -8.75 -18.08
CA LYS A 248 -8.26 -7.35 -18.20
C LYS A 248 -7.59 -6.89 -16.92
N ASP A 249 -8.27 -7.06 -15.78
CA ASP A 249 -7.75 -6.65 -14.48
C ASP A 249 -6.45 -7.37 -14.12
N ASP A 250 -6.33 -8.67 -14.44
CA ASP A 250 -5.11 -9.45 -14.21
C ASP A 250 -3.97 -9.00 -15.12
N VAL A 251 -4.23 -8.70 -16.39
CA VAL A 251 -3.19 -8.13 -17.28
C VAL A 251 -2.70 -6.80 -16.74
N SER A 252 -3.59 -5.91 -16.32
CA SER A 252 -3.23 -4.63 -15.72
C SER A 252 -2.56 -4.74 -14.36
N ARG A 253 -2.85 -5.77 -13.57
CA ARG A 253 -2.20 -6.01 -12.27
C ARG A 253 -0.80 -6.62 -12.42
N LEU A 254 -0.62 -7.45 -13.45
CA LEU A 254 0.65 -8.16 -13.69
C LEU A 254 1.67 -7.30 -14.44
N ILE A 255 1.23 -6.22 -15.06
CA ILE A 255 2.07 -5.26 -15.79
C ILE A 255 2.01 -3.93 -15.05
N ASP A 256 3.15 -3.48 -14.54
CA ASP A 256 3.27 -2.16 -13.93
C ASP A 256 3.18 -1.06 -15.01
N GLU A 257 2.99 0.20 -14.63
CA GLU A 257 2.82 1.33 -15.57
C GLU A 257 3.97 1.45 -16.59
N ASP A 258 5.17 1.00 -16.22
CA ASP A 258 6.38 0.99 -17.04
C ASP A 258 6.56 -0.27 -17.92
N GLY A 259 5.58 -1.20 -17.94
CA GLY A 259 5.66 -2.43 -18.75
C GLY A 259 6.46 -3.57 -18.11
N PHE A 260 6.82 -3.46 -16.84
CA PHE A 260 7.51 -4.53 -16.11
C PHE A 260 6.52 -5.56 -15.56
N ALA A 261 6.92 -6.83 -15.59
CA ALA A 261 6.20 -7.92 -14.99
C ALA A 261 7.15 -8.84 -14.21
N HIS A 262 6.77 -9.15 -12.97
CA HIS A 262 7.65 -9.82 -12.01
C HIS A 262 7.43 -11.35 -12.02
N ARG A 263 8.49 -12.12 -12.24
CA ARG A 263 8.45 -13.57 -12.03
C ARG A 263 8.47 -13.89 -10.54
N ARG A 264 7.88 -15.03 -10.12
CA ARG A 264 8.07 -15.58 -8.75
C ARG A 264 9.57 -15.64 -8.42
N GLY A 265 10.01 -14.92 -7.39
CA GLY A 265 11.42 -14.94 -6.92
C GLY A 265 12.07 -13.60 -6.61
N GLY A 266 11.38 -12.46 -6.81
CA GLY A 266 11.88 -11.14 -6.42
C GLY A 266 12.48 -10.31 -7.57
N PRO A 267 13.07 -9.15 -7.28
CA PRO A 267 13.38 -8.09 -8.26
C PRO A 267 14.44 -8.46 -9.30
N PHE A 268 15.17 -9.56 -9.13
CA PHE A 268 16.17 -10.04 -10.10
C PHE A 268 15.56 -10.88 -11.23
N ASN A 269 14.26 -11.21 -11.15
CA ASN A 269 13.56 -12.05 -12.11
C ASN A 269 12.43 -11.27 -12.79
N THR A 270 12.74 -10.03 -13.18
CA THR A 270 11.78 -9.14 -13.84
C THR A 270 11.87 -9.30 -15.34
N VAL A 271 10.70 -9.36 -15.97
CA VAL A 271 10.51 -9.45 -17.41
C VAL A 271 9.99 -8.11 -17.88
N VAL A 272 10.68 -7.49 -18.84
CA VAL A 272 10.22 -6.26 -19.49
C VAL A 272 9.35 -6.67 -20.66
N ILE A 273 8.08 -6.30 -20.62
CA ILE A 273 7.14 -6.55 -21.71
C ILE A 273 7.17 -5.34 -22.63
N GLU A 274 7.56 -5.58 -23.87
CA GLU A 274 7.62 -4.53 -24.87
C GLU A 274 6.30 -4.44 -25.63
N GLU A 275 5.74 -5.60 -26.00
CA GLU A 275 4.57 -5.64 -26.88
C GLU A 275 3.82 -6.98 -26.81
N PHE A 276 2.51 -6.91 -27.01
CA PHE A 276 1.66 -8.06 -27.28
C PHE A 276 1.42 -8.21 -28.78
N VAL A 277 1.96 -9.27 -29.39
CA VAL A 277 1.68 -9.58 -30.79
C VAL A 277 0.45 -10.48 -30.87
N VAL A 278 -0.63 -9.95 -31.44
CA VAL A 278 -1.90 -10.64 -31.62
C VAL A 278 -2.05 -11.07 -33.08
N ASN A 279 -1.98 -12.38 -33.33
CA ASN A 279 -2.26 -12.94 -34.64
C ASN A 279 -3.68 -13.54 -34.65
N ARG A 280 -4.67 -12.74 -35.07
CA ARG A 280 -6.09 -13.16 -35.14
C ARG A 280 -6.31 -14.31 -36.14
N GLY A 281 -5.58 -14.33 -37.25
CA GLY A 281 -5.66 -15.40 -38.26
C GLY A 281 -5.19 -16.76 -37.73
N LYS A 282 -4.12 -16.78 -36.94
CA LYS A 282 -3.62 -17.98 -36.24
C LYS A 282 -4.23 -18.16 -34.84
N ARG A 283 -5.16 -17.30 -34.42
CA ARG A 283 -5.77 -17.24 -33.07
C ARG A 283 -4.74 -17.39 -31.94
N THR A 284 -3.62 -16.68 -32.08
CA THR A 284 -2.45 -16.78 -31.20
C THR A 284 -2.07 -15.40 -30.65
N VAL A 285 -1.74 -15.33 -29.37
CA VAL A 285 -1.20 -14.13 -28.71
C VAL A 285 0.19 -14.46 -28.19
N VAL A 286 1.17 -13.62 -28.51
CA VAL A 286 2.58 -13.79 -28.10
C VAL A 286 3.01 -12.55 -27.31
N VAL A 287 3.65 -12.77 -26.17
CA VAL A 287 4.30 -11.71 -25.39
C VAL A 287 5.74 -11.61 -25.82
N LEU A 288 6.13 -10.44 -26.34
CA LEU A 288 7.51 -10.13 -26.68
C LEU A 288 8.14 -9.25 -25.60
N GLY A 289 9.36 -9.59 -25.23
CA GLY A 289 10.08 -8.86 -24.21
C GLY A 289 11.45 -9.43 -23.94
N PHE A 290 12.09 -8.99 -22.87
CA PHE A 290 13.41 -9.44 -22.47
C PHE A 290 13.51 -9.47 -20.94
N GLU A 291 14.47 -10.23 -20.43
CA GLU A 291 14.79 -10.20 -18.99
C GLU A 291 15.47 -8.88 -18.65
N ALA A 292 15.03 -8.22 -17.59
CA ALA A 292 15.55 -6.92 -17.17
C ALA A 292 17.06 -6.98 -16.89
N TYR A 293 17.53 -8.10 -16.35
CA TYR A 293 18.93 -8.35 -15.98
C TYR A 293 19.49 -9.46 -16.85
N GLY A 294 20.09 -9.09 -17.98
CA GLY A 294 20.67 -10.05 -18.91
C GLY A 294 20.95 -9.46 -20.29
N ASN A 295 21.17 -10.33 -21.26
CA ASN A 295 21.34 -9.93 -22.64
C ASN A 295 19.99 -9.37 -23.14
N ARG A 296 19.91 -8.06 -23.44
CA ARG A 296 18.68 -7.34 -23.90
C ARG A 296 18.22 -7.75 -25.30
N LYS A 297 18.17 -9.05 -25.58
CA LYS A 297 17.67 -9.61 -26.83
C LYS A 297 16.17 -9.87 -26.66
N LYS A 298 15.37 -9.24 -27.52
CA LYS A 298 13.93 -9.49 -27.62
C LYS A 298 13.68 -10.97 -27.87
N ARG A 299 12.82 -11.58 -27.06
CA ARG A 299 12.42 -12.98 -27.15
C ARG A 299 10.92 -13.11 -26.96
N ALA A 300 10.37 -14.19 -27.51
CA ALA A 300 9.03 -14.63 -27.15
C ALA A 300 9.09 -15.27 -25.77
N LEU A 301 8.44 -14.64 -24.80
CA LEU A 301 8.47 -15.07 -23.40
C LEU A 301 7.36 -16.06 -23.08
N GLY A 302 6.19 -15.85 -23.70
CA GLY A 302 5.03 -16.71 -23.54
C GLY A 302 4.08 -16.56 -24.72
N PHE A 303 3.32 -17.62 -25.00
CA PHE A 303 2.30 -17.60 -26.03
C PHE A 303 1.04 -18.33 -25.57
N ALA A 304 -0.09 -17.89 -26.08
CA ALA A 304 -1.40 -18.54 -25.93
C ALA A 304 -1.96 -18.82 -27.32
N LYS A 305 -2.50 -20.03 -27.51
CA LYS A 305 -3.14 -20.45 -28.75
C LYS A 305 -4.53 -20.98 -28.43
N CYS A 306 -5.53 -20.42 -29.09
CA CYS A 306 -6.92 -20.86 -28.94
C CYS A 306 -7.12 -22.23 -29.62
N ALA A 307 -7.94 -23.08 -29.01
CA ALA A 307 -8.24 -24.40 -29.53
C ALA A 307 -9.05 -24.32 -30.86
N PRO A 308 -8.85 -25.27 -31.78
CA PRO A 308 -9.67 -25.34 -33.00
C PRO A 308 -11.12 -25.68 -32.62
N GLY A 309 -12.04 -24.76 -32.91
CA GLY A 309 -13.47 -24.87 -32.53
C GLY A 309 -13.89 -23.98 -31.37
N ASP A 310 -12.95 -23.33 -30.69
CA ASP A 310 -13.24 -22.37 -29.62
C ASP A 310 -13.28 -20.92 -30.14
N VAL A 311 -13.84 -20.00 -29.35
CA VAL A 311 -13.98 -18.58 -29.71
C VAL A 311 -12.79 -17.77 -29.21
N PHE A 312 -12.12 -17.08 -30.13
CA PHE A 312 -10.92 -16.32 -29.82
C PHE A 312 -11.25 -15.05 -29.04
N ASN A 313 -10.57 -14.84 -27.92
CA ASN A 313 -10.60 -13.59 -27.17
C ASN A 313 -9.18 -13.08 -26.92
N VAL A 314 -8.91 -11.83 -27.30
CA VAL A 314 -7.59 -11.22 -27.14
C VAL A 314 -7.17 -11.12 -25.68
N TRP A 315 -8.08 -10.75 -24.77
CA TRP A 315 -7.74 -10.54 -23.36
C TRP A 315 -7.47 -11.85 -22.63
N ILE A 316 -8.26 -12.90 -22.91
CA ILE A 316 -7.98 -14.25 -22.41
C ILE A 316 -6.63 -14.74 -22.97
N GLY A 317 -6.36 -14.50 -24.26
CA GLY A 317 -5.06 -14.82 -24.86
C GLY A 317 -3.89 -14.07 -24.21
N LYS A 318 -4.03 -12.75 -23.99
CA LYS A 318 -3.04 -11.88 -23.34
C LYS A 318 -2.72 -12.37 -21.93
N VAL A 319 -3.72 -12.62 -21.08
CA VAL A 319 -3.49 -13.06 -19.69
C VAL A 319 -2.84 -14.43 -19.63
N VAL A 320 -3.22 -15.37 -20.50
CA VAL A 320 -2.62 -16.71 -20.55
C VAL A 320 -1.17 -16.64 -21.03
N ALA A 321 -0.90 -15.86 -22.08
CA ALA A 321 0.45 -15.69 -22.61
C ALA A 321 1.36 -14.99 -21.58
N LEU A 322 0.83 -14.01 -20.86
CA LEU A 322 1.51 -13.29 -19.78
C LEU A 322 1.81 -14.20 -18.58
N ARG A 323 0.82 -14.93 -18.07
CA ARG A 323 1.04 -15.89 -16.96
C ARG A 323 2.09 -16.95 -17.33
N ARG A 324 2.10 -17.42 -18.58
CA ARG A 324 3.16 -18.32 -19.10
C ARG A 324 4.52 -17.65 -19.14
N ALA A 325 4.61 -16.40 -19.60
CA ALA A 325 5.85 -15.63 -19.58
C ALA A 325 6.44 -15.49 -18.17
N LEU A 326 5.56 -15.35 -17.17
CA LEU A 326 5.91 -15.20 -15.75
C LEU A 326 6.05 -16.54 -14.99
N GLY A 327 5.88 -17.70 -15.64
CA GLY A 327 5.90 -18.99 -14.95
C GLY A 327 4.86 -19.12 -13.83
N LEU A 328 3.73 -18.41 -13.97
CA LEU A 328 2.59 -18.48 -13.07
C LEU A 328 1.63 -19.58 -13.52
N GLU A 329 0.94 -20.18 -12.55
CA GLU A 329 -0.16 -21.11 -12.84
C GLU A 329 -1.31 -20.37 -13.53
N ILE A 330 -1.90 -21.04 -14.52
CA ILE A 330 -3.01 -20.51 -15.31
C ILE A 330 -4.30 -21.04 -14.68
N PRO A 331 -5.19 -20.17 -14.17
CA PRO A 331 -6.50 -20.58 -13.70
C PRO A 331 -7.27 -21.36 -14.76
N GLU A 332 -7.90 -22.47 -14.36
CA GLU A 332 -8.70 -23.30 -15.26
C GLU A 332 -9.84 -22.52 -15.94
N GLU A 333 -10.33 -21.48 -15.28
CA GLU A 333 -11.37 -20.58 -15.79
C GLU A 333 -10.96 -19.85 -17.09
N TYR A 334 -9.67 -19.63 -17.32
CA TYR A 334 -9.16 -19.07 -18.59
C TYR A 334 -8.90 -20.14 -19.66
N VAL A 335 -8.76 -21.40 -19.25
CA VAL A 335 -8.52 -22.54 -20.16
C VAL A 335 -9.83 -23.11 -20.68
N SER A 336 -10.86 -23.16 -19.81
CA SER A 336 -12.18 -23.71 -20.10
C SER A 336 -13.26 -22.65 -19.90
N ALA A 337 -13.07 -21.48 -20.52
CA ALA A 337 -14.07 -20.43 -20.52
C ALA A 337 -15.31 -20.87 -21.35
N PRO A 338 -16.54 -20.56 -20.90
CA PRO A 338 -17.74 -20.86 -21.68
C PRO A 338 -17.72 -20.14 -23.04
N GLN A 339 -18.46 -20.64 -24.02
CA GLN A 339 -18.60 -19.98 -25.32
C GLN A 339 -19.60 -18.82 -25.23
N PRO A 340 -19.39 -17.72 -25.97
CA PRO A 340 -20.36 -16.64 -26.04
C PRO A 340 -21.64 -17.11 -26.74
N THR A 341 -22.79 -16.80 -26.15
CA THR A 341 -24.12 -17.18 -26.64
C THR A 341 -24.83 -16.04 -27.37
N GLU A 342 -24.38 -14.79 -27.19
CA GLU A 342 -25.02 -13.60 -27.74
C GLU A 342 -24.07 -12.86 -28.69
N VAL A 343 -24.52 -12.62 -29.92
CA VAL A 343 -23.81 -11.78 -30.89
C VAL A 343 -23.98 -10.31 -30.52
N ARG A 344 -22.87 -9.56 -30.45
CA ARG A 344 -22.86 -8.13 -30.13
C ARG A 344 -22.07 -7.34 -31.18
N VAL A 345 -22.27 -6.02 -31.19
CA VAL A 345 -21.51 -5.11 -32.05
C VAL A 345 -20.02 -5.21 -31.71
N GLY A 346 -19.18 -5.31 -32.75
CA GLY A 346 -17.74 -5.49 -32.64
C GLY A 346 -17.26 -6.93 -32.62
N ASP A 347 -18.16 -7.92 -32.56
CA ASP A 347 -17.80 -9.33 -32.69
C ASP A 347 -17.45 -9.66 -34.15
N ILE A 348 -16.54 -10.62 -34.37
CA ILE A 348 -16.31 -11.20 -35.70
C ILE A 348 -17.08 -12.51 -35.77
N VAL A 349 -17.96 -12.60 -36.76
CA VAL A 349 -18.84 -13.74 -36.97
C VAL A 349 -18.57 -14.42 -38.30
N LYS A 350 -18.86 -15.72 -38.35
CA LYS A 350 -18.87 -16.55 -39.55
C LYS A 350 -20.29 -16.99 -39.85
N TYR A 351 -20.78 -16.69 -41.06
CA TYR A 351 -22.14 -17.02 -41.51
C TYR A 351 -22.17 -17.44 -42.98
N GLY A 352 -23.15 -18.26 -43.37
CA GLY A 352 -23.27 -18.87 -44.70
C GLY A 352 -22.89 -20.37 -44.72
N ALA A 353 -23.20 -21.05 -45.84
CA ALA A 353 -22.93 -22.48 -46.01
C ALA A 353 -21.42 -22.80 -46.00
N SER A 354 -21.03 -24.03 -45.65
CA SER A 354 -19.62 -24.45 -45.46
C SER A 354 -18.67 -24.04 -46.60
N ASN A 355 -19.14 -24.03 -47.85
CA ASN A 355 -18.35 -23.66 -49.04
C ASN A 355 -18.40 -22.16 -49.42
N THR A 356 -19.27 -21.36 -48.78
CA THR A 356 -19.42 -19.91 -49.04
C THR A 356 -19.35 -19.07 -47.78
N ALA A 357 -18.91 -19.67 -46.66
CA ALA A 357 -18.92 -19.04 -45.35
C ALA A 357 -18.08 -17.75 -45.36
N ARG A 358 -18.74 -16.64 -45.03
CA ARG A 358 -18.12 -15.32 -44.95
C ARG A 358 -17.75 -15.02 -43.52
N VAL A 359 -16.67 -14.25 -43.35
CA VAL A 359 -16.24 -13.72 -42.06
C VAL A 359 -16.43 -12.21 -42.11
N ALA A 360 -17.19 -11.66 -41.17
CA ALA A 360 -17.46 -10.24 -41.11
C ALA A 360 -17.51 -9.73 -39.66
N ALA A 361 -17.14 -8.47 -39.46
CA ALA A 361 -17.32 -7.77 -38.20
C ALA A 361 -18.76 -7.25 -38.07
N VAL A 362 -19.36 -7.42 -36.90
CA VAL A 362 -20.74 -7.02 -36.63
C VAL A 362 -20.79 -5.52 -36.32
N VAL A 363 -21.65 -4.80 -37.04
CA VAL A 363 -21.91 -3.36 -36.84
C VAL A 363 -23.36 -3.13 -36.42
N ALA A 364 -23.65 -1.97 -35.82
CA ALA A 364 -25.01 -1.59 -35.46
C ALA A 364 -25.92 -1.44 -36.70
N ASP A 365 -27.22 -1.71 -36.51
CA ASP A 365 -28.23 -1.45 -37.53
C ASP A 365 -28.45 0.08 -37.63
N PHE A 366 -28.27 0.67 -38.82
CA PHE A 366 -28.41 2.11 -39.22
C PHE A 366 -27.19 3.05 -39.11
N PRO A 367 -27.04 4.06 -40.03
CA PRO A 367 -27.28 4.04 -41.47
C PRO A 367 -25.94 4.21 -42.21
N PHE A 368 -25.15 3.14 -42.33
CA PHE A 368 -24.01 3.15 -43.25
C PHE A 368 -24.53 2.90 -44.67
N THR A 369 -24.61 3.96 -45.47
CA THR A 369 -25.08 3.91 -46.87
C THR A 369 -24.13 3.14 -47.81
N ASN A 370 -22.95 2.76 -47.35
CA ASN A 370 -21.97 1.95 -48.10
C ASN A 370 -21.21 0.99 -47.17
N LEU A 371 -21.91 0.01 -46.59
CA LEU A 371 -21.27 -1.05 -45.82
C LEU A 371 -20.59 -2.05 -46.78
N ASP A 372 -19.27 -2.22 -46.68
CA ASP A 372 -18.57 -3.29 -47.38
C ASP A 372 -18.99 -4.65 -46.80
N THR A 373 -20.00 -5.26 -47.42
CA THR A 373 -20.60 -6.54 -47.02
C THR A 373 -19.63 -7.74 -47.09
N ARG A 374 -18.42 -7.55 -47.62
CA ARG A 374 -17.35 -8.55 -47.53
C ARG A 374 -16.61 -8.51 -46.19
N LYS A 375 -16.66 -7.38 -45.48
CA LYS A 375 -15.92 -7.13 -44.24
C LYS A 375 -16.82 -6.90 -43.03
N PHE A 376 -18.03 -6.38 -43.26
CA PHE A 376 -18.96 -6.02 -42.19
C PHE A 376 -20.35 -6.61 -42.42
N THR A 377 -21.06 -6.89 -41.33
CA THR A 377 -22.45 -7.33 -41.33
C THR A 377 -23.24 -6.62 -40.25
N TYR A 378 -24.52 -6.42 -40.49
CA TYR A 378 -25.44 -5.80 -39.54
C TYR A 378 -25.77 -6.77 -38.39
N LEU A 379 -25.97 -6.24 -37.18
CA LEU A 379 -26.34 -7.02 -36.00
C LEU A 379 -27.63 -7.83 -36.24
N SER A 380 -28.67 -7.20 -36.79
CA SER A 380 -29.92 -7.86 -37.19
C SER A 380 -29.68 -9.03 -38.15
N THR A 381 -28.77 -8.87 -39.12
CA THR A 381 -28.45 -9.89 -40.11
C THR A 381 -27.66 -11.04 -39.50
N ALA A 382 -26.69 -10.75 -38.62
CA ALA A 382 -25.92 -11.76 -37.91
C ALA A 382 -26.81 -12.63 -37.01
N ILE A 383 -27.76 -12.00 -36.30
CA ILE A 383 -28.75 -12.70 -35.47
C ILE A 383 -29.68 -13.55 -36.34
N SER A 384 -30.23 -12.97 -37.42
CA SER A 384 -31.17 -13.67 -38.32
C SER A 384 -30.55 -14.88 -39.03
N CYS A 385 -29.24 -14.84 -39.31
CA CYS A 385 -28.52 -15.91 -39.99
C CYS A 385 -27.86 -16.92 -39.04
N ASP A 386 -28.17 -16.89 -37.73
CA ASP A 386 -27.55 -17.73 -36.69
C ASP A 386 -26.01 -17.76 -36.81
N ALA A 387 -25.41 -16.58 -36.95
CA ALA A 387 -23.99 -16.46 -37.22
C ALA A 387 -23.15 -16.98 -36.04
N SER A 388 -22.15 -17.81 -36.35
CA SER A 388 -21.22 -18.34 -35.34
C SER A 388 -20.15 -17.31 -34.98
N ILE A 389 -19.98 -17.01 -33.68
CA ILE A 389 -18.96 -16.07 -33.21
C ILE A 389 -17.59 -16.76 -33.30
N ILE A 390 -16.62 -16.09 -33.90
CA ILE A 390 -15.23 -16.59 -33.99
C ILE A 390 -14.23 -15.73 -33.22
N ASP A 391 -14.55 -14.46 -32.98
CA ASP A 391 -13.78 -13.52 -32.17
C ASP A 391 -14.74 -12.60 -31.40
N ASP A 392 -14.69 -12.66 -30.07
CA ASP A 392 -15.54 -11.86 -29.16
C ASP A 392 -14.75 -10.74 -28.45
N SER A 393 -13.58 -10.36 -28.99
CA SER A 393 -12.68 -9.40 -28.33
C SER A 393 -13.23 -7.98 -28.29
N ARG A 394 -14.10 -7.60 -29.25
CA ARG A 394 -14.75 -6.29 -29.38
C ARG A 394 -13.79 -5.09 -29.31
N GLU A 395 -12.53 -5.29 -29.68
CA GLU A 395 -11.56 -4.22 -29.87
C GLU A 395 -11.77 -3.64 -31.26
N SER A 396 -12.71 -2.69 -31.38
CA SER A 396 -12.86 -1.89 -32.59
C SER A 396 -11.61 -1.05 -32.79
N ASP A 397 -10.82 -1.37 -33.82
CA ASP A 397 -9.77 -0.53 -34.40
C ASP A 397 -9.01 0.37 -33.41
N SER A 398 -8.28 -0.23 -32.45
CA SER A 398 -7.20 0.49 -31.78
C SER A 398 -6.15 0.82 -32.84
N ALA A 399 -5.91 2.12 -33.03
CA ALA A 399 -4.97 2.71 -33.96
C ALA A 399 -3.50 2.34 -33.65
N GLU A 400 -3.12 1.09 -33.87
CA GLU A 400 -1.73 0.67 -33.93
C GLU A 400 -1.42 0.05 -35.30
N PRO A 401 -0.35 0.49 -35.98
CA PRO A 401 -0.04 0.03 -37.33
C PRO A 401 0.24 -1.46 -37.33
N ARG A 402 -0.52 -2.17 -38.17
CA ARG A 402 -0.39 -3.60 -38.47
C ARG A 402 1.03 -3.88 -38.98
N LYS A 403 1.87 -4.48 -38.15
CA LYS A 403 3.03 -5.24 -38.65
C LYS A 403 2.59 -6.69 -38.84
N GLU A 404 2.14 -6.99 -40.05
CA GLU A 404 2.12 -8.36 -40.53
C GLU A 404 3.57 -8.88 -40.52
N VAL A 405 3.87 -9.79 -39.60
CA VAL A 405 5.10 -10.57 -39.67
C VAL A 405 4.81 -11.71 -40.65
N ALA A 406 5.49 -11.65 -41.80
CA ALA A 406 5.52 -12.69 -42.83
C ALA A 406 5.93 -14.06 -42.27
#